data_AF-A0A151NXV1-F1
#
_entry.id   AF-A0A151NXV1-F1
#
_cell.length_a   1.000
_cell.length_b   1.000
_cell.length_c   1.000
_cell.angle_alpha   90.00
_cell.angle_beta   90.00
_cell.angle_gamma   90.00
#
_symmetry.space_group_name_H-M   'P 1'
#
loop_
_entity.id
_entity.type
_entity.pdbx_description
1 polymer ?
#
loop_
_entity_poly.entity_id
_entity_poly.type
_entity_poly.pdbx_seq_one_letter_code
_entity_poly.pdbx_strand_id
1 'polypeptide(L)'
;MKLTLVLLLVTLAFCCYSATAEACPVLRDVISKFLFASRDQYMEAIAPFVSSPTMENAGLELKGCALGISKDHSEALKELMRNILKEC
;
A
#
# COMPACT_ATOMS: atom_id res chain seq x y z
N MET A 1 25.84 -30.18 -17.79
CA MET A 1 24.92 -29.68 -18.84
C MET A 1 24.56 -28.24 -18.51
N LYS A 2 24.94 -27.28 -19.37
CA LYS A 2 24.77 -25.83 -19.11
C LYS A 2 23.33 -25.33 -19.25
N LEU A 3 22.46 -26.12 -19.89
CA LEU A 3 21.05 -25.77 -20.13
C LEU A 3 20.22 -25.70 -18.83
N THR A 4 20.49 -26.59 -17.87
CA THR A 4 19.77 -26.61 -16.58
C THR A 4 20.06 -25.34 -15.76
N LEU A 5 21.29 -24.83 -15.84
CA LEU A 5 21.67 -23.58 -15.17
C LEU A 5 20.99 -22.36 -15.83
N VAL A 6 20.90 -22.35 -17.16
CA VAL A 6 20.19 -21.28 -17.90
C VAL A 6 18.70 -21.30 -17.58
N LEU A 7 18.06 -22.48 -17.53
CA LEU A 7 16.66 -22.63 -17.14
C LEU A 7 16.42 -22.15 -15.70
N LEU A 8 17.29 -22.52 -14.76
CA LEU A 8 17.24 -22.04 -13.37
C LEU A 8 17.34 -20.51 -13.29
N LEU A 9 18.29 -19.91 -14.02
CA LEU A 9 18.47 -18.46 -14.04
C LEU A 9 17.29 -17.73 -14.69
N VAL A 10 16.66 -18.31 -15.73
CA VAL A 10 15.45 -17.76 -16.34
C VAL A 10 14.27 -17.85 -15.38
N THR A 11 14.10 -18.97 -14.66
CA THR A 11 13.05 -19.07 -13.62
C THR A 11 13.30 -18.12 -12.46
N LEU A 12 14.56 -17.94 -12.03
CA LEU A 12 14.92 -17.00 -10.96
C LEU A 12 14.71 -15.56 -11.42
N ALA A 13 15.11 -15.24 -12.66
CA ALA A 13 14.82 -13.96 -13.27
C ALA A 13 13.31 -13.74 -13.40
N PHE A 14 12.49 -14.75 -13.68
CA PHE A 14 11.03 -14.59 -13.72
C PHE A 14 10.38 -14.47 -12.33
N CYS A 15 10.97 -15.10 -11.30
CA CYS A 15 10.54 -14.96 -9.90
C CYS A 15 11.03 -13.66 -9.25
N CYS A 16 12.14 -13.08 -9.73
CA CYS A 16 12.72 -11.83 -9.24
C CYS A 16 12.38 -10.62 -10.13
N TYR A 17 11.99 -10.85 -11.39
CA TYR A 17 11.25 -9.88 -12.19
C TYR A 17 9.91 -9.78 -11.50
N SER A 18 9.60 -8.61 -10.98
CA SER A 18 8.36 -8.28 -10.31
C SER A 18 7.20 -8.48 -11.29
N ALA A 19 6.80 -9.73 -11.50
CA ALA A 19 5.79 -10.18 -12.44
C ALA A 19 4.41 -9.96 -11.82
N THR A 20 4.15 -8.68 -11.51
CA THR A 20 2.89 -7.95 -11.38
C THR A 20 3.26 -6.69 -10.61
N ALA A 21 3.43 -5.56 -11.31
CA ALA A 21 3.42 -4.24 -10.67
C ALA A 21 1.99 -3.87 -10.22
N GLU A 22 1.21 -4.84 -9.75
CA GLU A 22 0.00 -4.53 -9.03
C GLU A 22 0.41 -3.78 -7.78
N ALA A 23 -0.15 -2.60 -7.59
CA ALA A 23 0.04 -1.83 -6.37
C ALA A 23 -0.09 -2.76 -5.15
N CYS A 24 0.96 -2.76 -4.32
CA CYS A 24 1.12 -3.67 -3.19
C CYS A 24 -0.22 -3.83 -2.45
N PRO A 25 -0.79 -5.05 -2.34
CA PRO A 25 -2.08 -5.26 -1.70
C PRO A 25 -2.17 -4.64 -0.29
N VAL A 26 -1.04 -4.63 0.42
CA VAL A 26 -0.88 -3.96 1.72
C VAL A 26 -1.10 -2.45 1.60
N LEU A 27 -0.49 -1.79 0.61
CA LEU A 27 -0.66 -0.36 0.40
C LEU A 27 -2.11 0.00 0.06
N ARG A 28 -2.76 -0.82 -0.78
CA ARG A 28 -4.20 -0.66 -1.10
C ARG A 28 -5.08 -0.76 0.16
N ASP A 29 -4.82 -1.72 1.03
CA ASP A 29 -5.55 -1.88 2.30
C ASP A 29 -5.32 -0.68 3.24
N VAL A 30 -4.07 -0.25 3.41
CA VAL A 30 -3.72 0.91 4.24
C VAL A 30 -4.40 2.18 3.73
N ILE A 31 -4.38 2.44 2.42
CA ILE A 31 -5.08 3.57 1.79
C ILE A 31 -6.59 3.50 2.05
N SER A 32 -7.19 2.31 1.90
CA SER A 32 -8.62 2.13 2.15
C SER A 32 -8.97 2.44 3.61
N LYS A 33 -8.20 1.93 4.57
CA LYS A 33 -8.42 2.20 6.00
C LYS A 33 -8.12 3.65 6.38
N PHE A 34 -7.15 4.28 5.72
CA PHE A 34 -6.87 5.70 5.85
C PHE A 34 -8.10 6.55 5.49
N LEU A 35 -8.77 6.24 4.37
CA LEU A 35 -9.93 7.01 3.89
C LEU A 35 -11.24 6.70 4.63
N PHE A 36 -11.47 5.44 5.04
CA PHE A 36 -12.81 4.99 5.45
C PHE A 36 -12.90 4.37 6.85
N ALA A 37 -11.79 3.91 7.43
CA ALA A 37 -11.83 3.23 8.73
C ALA A 37 -11.74 4.22 9.91
N SER A 38 -11.92 3.71 11.13
CA SER A 38 -11.63 4.49 12.33
C SER A 38 -10.13 4.79 12.45
N ARG A 39 -9.76 5.71 13.36
CA ARG A 39 -8.35 5.96 13.67
C ARG A 39 -7.64 4.69 14.12
N ASP A 40 -8.25 3.95 15.04
CA ASP A 40 -7.61 2.78 15.65
C ASP A 40 -7.41 1.65 14.63
N GLN A 41 -8.39 1.42 13.74
CA GLN A 41 -8.27 0.45 12.65
C GLN A 41 -7.18 0.83 11.63
N TYR A 42 -6.99 2.13 11.37
CA TYR A 42 -5.89 2.60 10.54
C TYR A 42 -4.54 2.40 11.24
N MET A 43 -4.45 2.74 12.53
CA MET A 43 -3.21 2.56 13.31
C MET A 43 -2.82 1.08 13.41
N GLU A 44 -3.78 0.18 13.61
CA GLU A 44 -3.56 -1.27 13.57
C GLU A 44 -3.00 -1.72 12.21
N ALA A 45 -3.50 -1.16 11.11
CA ALA A 45 -3.04 -1.52 9.77
C ALA A 45 -1.62 -1.05 9.47
N ILE A 46 -1.18 0.08 10.04
CA ILE A 46 0.18 0.59 9.84
C ILE A 46 1.18 0.08 10.88
N ALA A 47 0.72 -0.46 12.01
CA ALA A 47 1.56 -0.91 13.13
C ALA A 47 2.74 -1.82 12.72
N PRO A 48 2.60 -2.78 11.78
CA PRO A 48 3.73 -3.61 11.34
C PRO A 48 4.88 -2.84 10.65
N PHE A 49 4.62 -1.61 10.20
CA PHE A 49 5.56 -0.77 9.45
C PHE A 49 6.12 0.39 10.29
N VAL A 50 5.58 0.62 11.49
CA VAL A 50 6.03 1.69 12.38
C VAL A 50 7.30 1.25 13.10
N SER A 51 8.39 1.99 12.88
CA SER A 51 9.70 1.73 13.51
C SER A 51 10.17 2.83 14.45
N SER A 52 9.42 3.93 14.57
CA SER A 52 9.75 5.04 15.46
C SER A 52 8.51 5.76 15.98
N PRO A 53 8.60 6.42 17.16
CA PRO A 53 7.53 7.27 17.68
C PRO A 53 7.14 8.40 16.70
N THR A 54 8.11 8.89 15.93
CA THR A 54 7.86 9.93 14.90
C THR A 54 6.92 9.42 13.80
N MET A 55 7.09 8.18 13.34
CA MET A 55 6.19 7.58 12.34
C MET A 55 4.78 7.36 12.91
N GLU A 56 4.69 6.94 14.17
CA GLU A 56 3.40 6.77 14.86
C GLU A 56 2.64 8.10 14.95
N ASN A 57 3.32 9.16 15.43
CA ASN A 57 2.74 10.50 15.55
C ASN A 57 2.32 11.06 14.18
N ALA A 58 3.16 10.91 13.16
CA ALA A 58 2.82 11.33 11.80
C ALA A 58 1.57 10.58 11.27
N GLY A 59 1.47 9.28 11.54
CA GLY A 59 0.29 8.49 11.20
C GLY A 59 -0.98 8.98 11.90
N LEU A 60 -0.88 9.29 13.19
CA LEU A 60 -1.98 9.84 13.99
C LEU A 60 -2.44 11.21 13.49
N GLU A 61 -1.51 12.12 13.23
CA GLU A 61 -1.79 13.47 12.70
C GLU A 61 -2.46 13.39 11.33
N LEU A 62 -1.89 12.62 10.40
CA LEU A 62 -2.41 12.43 9.07
C LEU A 62 -3.84 11.85 9.10
N LYS A 63 -4.07 10.83 9.94
CA LYS A 63 -5.41 10.26 10.10
C LYS A 63 -6.39 11.25 10.73
N GLY A 64 -5.92 12.08 11.66
CA GLY A 64 -6.70 13.18 12.24
C GLY A 64 -7.23 14.14 11.17
N CYS A 65 -6.39 14.52 10.20
CA CYS A 65 -6.81 15.34 9.07
C CYS A 65 -7.84 14.62 8.18
N ALA A 66 -7.63 13.33 7.91
CA ALA A 66 -8.52 12.55 7.04
C ALA A 66 -9.93 12.38 7.62
N LEU A 67 -10.07 12.34 8.94
CA LEU A 67 -11.38 12.27 9.60
C LEU A 67 -12.24 13.54 9.39
N GLY A 68 -11.62 14.66 9.01
CA GLY A 68 -12.32 15.90 8.65
C GLY A 68 -12.82 15.95 7.20
N ILE A 69 -12.46 14.96 6.37
CA ILE A 69 -12.86 14.90 4.96
C ILE A 69 -14.29 14.36 4.86
N SER A 70 -15.12 15.00 4.02
CA SER A 70 -16.49 14.52 3.78
C SER A 70 -16.47 13.15 3.08
N LYS A 71 -17.53 12.36 3.28
CA LYS A 71 -17.64 11.03 2.64
C LYS A 71 -17.48 11.10 1.12
N ASP A 72 -18.11 12.08 0.48
CA ASP A 72 -18.04 12.27 -0.98
C ASP A 72 -16.62 12.57 -1.45
N HIS A 73 -15.88 13.41 -0.71
CA HIS A 73 -14.48 13.68 -1.00
C HIS A 73 -13.58 12.46 -0.75
N SER A 74 -13.85 11.65 0.27
CA SER A 74 -13.12 10.40 0.52
C SER A 74 -13.33 9.38 -0.60
N GLU A 75 -14.55 9.25 -1.14
CA GLU A 75 -14.82 8.39 -2.30
C GLU A 75 -14.16 8.94 -3.57
N ALA A 76 -14.18 10.26 -3.79
CA ALA A 76 -13.46 10.88 -4.90
C ALA A 76 -11.94 10.64 -4.81
N LEU A 77 -11.36 10.74 -3.60
CA LEU A 77 -9.94 10.44 -3.35
C LEU A 77 -9.62 8.96 -3.60
N LYS A 78 -10.50 8.04 -3.22
CA LYS A 78 -10.35 6.61 -3.52
C LYS A 78 -10.31 6.34 -5.02
N GLU A 79 -11.19 6.98 -5.78
CA GLU A 79 -11.20 6.86 -7.25
C GLU A 79 -9.93 7.45 -7.87
N LEU A 80 -9.50 8.62 -7.39
CA LEU A 80 -8.23 9.24 -7.81
C LEU A 80 -7.04 8.30 -7.55
N MET A 81 -6.92 7.75 -6.34
CA MET A 81 -5.86 6.81 -5.98
C MET A 81 -5.92 5.54 -6.82
N ARG A 82 -7.11 4.99 -7.06
CA ARG A 82 -7.30 3.85 -7.95
C ARG A 82 -6.78 4.14 -9.37
N ASN A 83 -7.03 5.33 -9.90
CA ASN A 83 -6.56 5.70 -11.23
C ASN A 83 -5.04 5.84 -11.29
N ILE A 84 -4.42 6.40 -10.25
CA ILE A 84 -2.94 6.46 -10.14
C ILE A 84 -2.36 5.03 -10.08
N LEU A 85 -2.94 4.13 -9.28
CA LEU A 85 -2.43 2.77 -9.12
C LEU A 85 -2.62 1.86 -10.35
N LYS A 86 -3.45 2.26 -11.33
CA LYS A 86 -3.57 1.56 -12.62
C LYS A 86 -2.39 1.84 -13.56
N GLU A 87 -1.68 2.94 -13.34
CA GLU A 87 -0.51 3.34 -14.13
C GLU A 87 0.80 2.71 -13.59
N CYS A 88 0.73 2.03 -12.44
CA CYS A 88 1.86 1.34 -11.83
C CYS A 88 2.15 -0.03 -12.47
#